data_AF-A0AAU3Q9C2-F1
#
_entry.id   AF-A0AAU3Q9C2-F1
#
_cell.length_a   1.000
_cell.length_b   1.000
_cell.length_c   1.000
_cell.angle_alpha   90.00
_cell.angle_beta   90.00
_cell.angle_gamma   90.00
#
_symmetry.space_group_name_H-M   'P 1'
#
loop_
_entity.id
_entity.type
_entity.pdbx_description
1 polymer ?
#
loop_
_entity_poly.entity_id
_entity_poly.type
_entity_poly.pdbx_seq_one_letter_code
_entity_poly.pdbx_strand_id
1 'polypeptide(L)'
;MSEEQPDREERIRRIEQARRRYDVATAAYADARTELLAEIRGGLTEGIGPSALARHSGFTREYVGRIRDGKVSDNPVSSQQ
;
A
#
# COMPACT_ATOMS: atom_id res chain seq x y z
N MET A 1 -13.15 -41.38 19.96
CA MET A 1 -11.98 -40.48 19.83
C MET A 1 -12.11 -39.70 18.53
N SER A 2 -12.89 -38.61 18.52
CA SER A 2 -13.05 -37.70 17.38
C SER A 2 -13.61 -36.37 17.91
N GLU A 3 -12.82 -35.65 18.72
CA GLU A 3 -13.21 -34.33 19.24
C GLU A 3 -12.20 -33.21 18.88
N GLU A 4 -11.20 -33.50 18.03
CA GLU A 4 -10.14 -32.54 17.65
C GLU A 4 -10.44 -31.70 16.38
N GLN A 5 -11.57 -31.92 15.71
CA GLN A 5 -11.89 -31.24 14.43
C GLN A 5 -12.51 -29.83 14.52
N PRO A 6 -13.33 -29.45 15.53
CA PRO A 6 -14.04 -28.16 15.49
C PRO A 6 -13.12 -26.95 15.69
N ASP A 7 -12.07 -27.05 16.51
CA ASP A 7 -11.12 -25.94 16.73
C ASP A 7 -10.30 -25.63 15.46
N ARG A 8 -9.96 -26.67 14.68
CA ARG A 8 -9.25 -26.52 13.41
C ARG A 8 -10.10 -25.81 12.36
N GLU A 9 -11.36 -26.21 12.20
CA GLU A 9 -12.27 -25.56 11.25
C GLU A 9 -12.56 -24.11 11.63
N GLU A 10 -12.75 -23.83 12.93
CA GLU A 10 -12.91 -22.46 13.41
C GLU A 10 -11.64 -21.61 13.17
N ARG A 11 -10.45 -22.19 13.40
CA ARG A 11 -9.19 -21.53 13.09
C ARG A 11 -9.08 -21.18 11.60
N ILE A 12 -9.42 -22.11 10.71
CA ILE A 12 -9.41 -21.89 9.26
C ILE A 12 -10.37 -20.76 8.88
N ARG A 13 -11.61 -20.77 9.39
CA ARG A 13 -12.59 -19.69 9.14
C ARG A 13 -12.06 -18.32 9.60
N ARG A 14 -11.37 -18.26 10.74
CA ARG A 14 -10.74 -17.03 11.24
C ARG A 14 -9.61 -16.55 10.32
N ILE A 15 -8.79 -17.46 9.79
CA ILE A 15 -7.73 -17.14 8.83
C ILE A 15 -8.33 -16.59 7.53
N GLU A 16 -9.37 -17.22 7.00
CA GLU A 16 -10.05 -16.73 5.78
C GLU A 16 -10.67 -15.34 5.99
N GLN A 17 -11.30 -15.12 7.14
CA GLN A 17 -11.84 -13.81 7.49
C GLN A 17 -10.74 -12.75 7.62
N ALA A 18 -9.62 -13.08 8.26
CA ALA A 18 -8.47 -12.19 8.38
C ALA A 18 -7.87 -11.88 7.01
N ARG A 19 -7.75 -12.89 6.13
CA ARG A 19 -7.25 -12.72 4.76
C ARG A 19 -8.12 -11.78 3.94
N ARG A 20 -9.45 -11.95 3.98
CA ARG A 20 -10.38 -11.03 3.31
C ARG A 20 -10.22 -9.58 3.78
N ARG A 21 -10.06 -9.35 5.08
CA ARG A 21 -9.82 -8.01 5.62
C ARG A 21 -8.48 -7.44 5.14
N TYR A 22 -7.44 -8.26 5.12
CA TYR A 22 -6.13 -7.89 4.61
C TYR A 22 -6.18 -7.51 3.13
N ASP A 23 -6.87 -8.30 2.30
CA ASP A 23 -6.98 -8.02 0.85
C ASP A 23 -7.72 -6.70 0.60
N VAL A 24 -8.82 -6.44 1.32
CA VAL A 24 -9.56 -5.17 1.23
C VAL A 24 -8.68 -3.99 1.68
N ALA A 25 -7.99 -4.11 2.81
CA ALA A 25 -7.11 -3.05 3.30
C ALA A 25 -5.91 -2.80 2.36
N THR A 26 -5.39 -3.87 1.74
CA THR A 26 -4.30 -3.79 0.77
C THR A 26 -4.75 -3.05 -0.48
N ALA A 27 -5.95 -3.33 -0.99
CA ALA A 27 -6.52 -2.61 -2.13
C ALA A 27 -6.74 -1.13 -1.80
N ALA A 28 -7.34 -0.81 -0.65
CA ALA A 28 -7.57 0.57 -0.24
C ALA A 28 -6.25 1.35 -0.04
N TYR A 29 -5.23 0.71 0.53
CA TYR A 29 -3.90 1.29 0.69
C TYR A 29 -3.22 1.53 -0.67
N ALA A 30 -3.34 0.57 -1.59
CA ALA A 30 -2.82 0.67 -2.93
C ALA A 30 -3.39 1.87 -3.69
N ASP A 31 -4.70 2.05 -3.65
CA ASP A 31 -5.39 3.16 -4.31
C ASP A 31 -4.97 4.51 -3.71
N ALA A 32 -5.04 4.64 -2.38
CA ALA A 32 -4.63 5.86 -1.67
C ALA A 32 -3.15 6.21 -1.91
N ARG A 33 -2.28 5.20 -1.97
CA ARG A 33 -0.86 5.39 -2.28
C ARG A 33 -0.66 5.87 -3.71
N THR A 34 -1.40 5.30 -4.67
CA THR A 34 -1.31 5.68 -6.08
C THR A 34 -1.72 7.14 -6.28
N GLU A 35 -2.82 7.55 -5.64
CA GLU A 35 -3.30 8.95 -5.64
C GLU A 35 -2.24 9.89 -5.05
N LEU A 36 -1.69 9.58 -3.88
CA LEU A 36 -0.64 10.40 -3.25
C LEU A 36 0.61 10.53 -4.13
N LEU A 37 1.05 9.46 -4.78
CA LEU A 37 2.21 9.49 -5.67
C LEU A 37 1.94 10.32 -6.93
N ALA A 38 0.72 10.28 -7.47
CA ALA A 38 0.32 11.10 -8.59
C ALA A 38 0.39 12.60 -8.24
N GLU A 39 -0.14 13.00 -7.08
CA GLU A 39 -0.09 14.39 -6.59
C GLU A 39 1.35 14.87 -6.37
N ILE A 40 2.22 14.02 -5.79
CA ILE A 40 3.64 14.36 -5.61
C ILE A 40 4.32 14.59 -6.97
N ARG A 41 4.04 13.76 -7.98
CA ARG A 41 4.58 13.93 -9.33
C ARG A 41 4.02 15.17 -10.03
N GLY A 42 2.74 15.47 -9.83
CA GLY A 42 2.11 16.71 -10.29
C GLY A 42 2.83 17.93 -9.73
N GLY A 43 2.98 18.00 -8.40
CA GLY A 43 3.70 19.08 -7.75
C GLY A 43 5.16 19.21 -8.18
N LEU A 44 5.87 18.09 -8.41
CA LEU A 44 7.22 18.11 -8.98
C LEU A 44 7.25 18.72 -10.40
N THR A 45 6.24 18.41 -11.21
CA THR A 45 6.09 18.95 -12.59
C THR A 45 5.79 20.44 -12.57
N GLU A 46 5.03 20.91 -11.58
CA GLU A 46 4.73 22.32 -11.34
C GLU A 46 5.89 23.11 -10.73
N GLY A 47 7.03 22.46 -10.46
CA GLY A 47 8.23 23.08 -9.91
C GLY A 47 8.21 23.23 -8.38
N ILE A 48 7.28 22.58 -7.68
CA ILE A 48 7.28 22.53 -6.22
C ILE A 48 8.50 21.74 -5.75
N GLY A 49 9.30 22.37 -4.89
CA GLY A 49 10.54 21.78 -4.40
C GLY A 49 10.32 20.48 -3.62
N PRO A 50 11.22 19.47 -3.72
CA PRO A 50 11.09 18.19 -3.01
C PRO A 50 10.92 18.31 -1.49
N SER A 51 11.50 19.36 -0.88
CA SER A 51 11.37 19.61 0.57
C SER A 51 9.96 20.05 0.98
N ALA A 52 9.25 20.78 0.12
CA ALA A 52 7.87 21.18 0.40
C ALA A 52 6.93 19.97 0.28
N LEU A 53 7.07 19.20 -0.80
CA LEU A 53 6.28 17.98 -1.02
C LEU A 53 6.52 16.93 0.07
N ALA A 54 7.75 16.77 0.55
CA ALA A 54 8.07 15.91 1.69
C ALA A 54 7.30 16.29 2.97
N ARG A 55 7.19 17.59 3.27
CA ARG A 55 6.46 18.09 4.44
C ARG A 55 4.95 17.79 4.37
N HIS A 56 4.36 17.89 3.19
CA HIS A 56 2.93 17.66 3.01
C HIS A 56 2.55 16.18 2.85
N SER A 57 3.43 15.37 2.25
CA SER A 57 3.18 13.93 2.05
C SER A 57 3.56 13.05 3.24
N GLY A 58 4.34 13.57 4.20
CA GLY A 58 4.90 12.78 5.29
C GLY A 58 6.08 11.90 4.87
N PHE A 59 6.53 11.97 3.61
CA PHE A 59 7.71 11.26 3.14
C PHE A 59 9.01 12.03 3.40
N THR A 60 10.13 11.33 3.34
CA THR A 60 11.44 11.98 3.36
C THR A 60 11.71 12.66 2.02
N ARG A 61 12.50 13.74 2.05
CA ARG A 61 12.97 14.42 0.83
C ARG A 61 13.67 13.45 -0.14
N GLU A 62 14.44 12.50 0.39
CA GLU A 62 15.10 11.47 -0.41
C GLU A 62 14.09 10.56 -1.12
N TYR A 63 13.02 10.16 -0.43
CA TYR A 63 11.96 9.36 -1.02
C TYR A 63 11.23 10.12 -2.14
N VAL A 64 10.91 11.40 -1.93
CA VAL A 64 10.35 12.28 -2.98
C VAL A 64 11.30 12.41 -4.18
N GLY A 65 12.61 12.49 -3.94
CA GLY A 65 13.62 12.45 -5.00
C GLY A 65 13.58 11.15 -5.80
N ARG A 66 13.38 10.00 -5.15
CA ARG A 66 13.22 8.71 -5.85
C ARG A 66 11.93 8.64 -6.67
N ILE A 67 10.84 9.25 -6.20
CA ILE A 67 9.59 9.35 -6.96
C ILE A 67 9.82 10.15 -8.24
N ARG A 68 10.50 11.30 -8.15
CA ARG A 68 10.90 12.13 -9.29
C ARG A 68 11.74 11.35 -10.31
N ASP A 69 12.71 10.58 -9.81
CA ASP A 69 13.61 9.79 -10.64
C ASP A 69 12.93 8.52 -11.25
N GLY A 70 11.63 8.30 -11.01
CA GLY A 70 10.91 7.12 -11.50
C GLY A 70 11.30 5.80 -10.82
N LYS A 71 12.02 5.86 -9.70
CA LYS A 71 12.52 4.68 -8.96
C LYS A 71 11.50 4.10 -7.98
N VAL A 72 10.28 4.64 -7.96
CA VAL A 72 9.19 4.18 -7.12
C VAL A 72 8.07 3.68 -8.02
N SER A 73 7.82 2.37 -7.95
CA SER A 73 6.74 1.71 -8.68
C SER A 73 5.39 2.08 -8.06
N ASP A 74 4.42 2.37 -8.93
CA ASP A 74 3.01 2.52 -8.55
C ASP A 74 2.31 1.19 -8.33
N ASN A 75 2.95 0.08 -8.75
CA ASN A 75 2.26 -1.18 -8.90
C ASN A 75 1.78 -1.73 -7.54
N PRO A 76 0.47 -1.81 -7.32
CA PRO A 76 -0.05 -2.46 -6.15
C PRO A 76 -0.12 -3.94 -6.44
N VAL A 77 0.82 -4.67 -5.87
CA VAL A 77 0.77 -6.14 -5.76
C VAL A 77 0.58 -6.83 -7.12
N SER A 78 1.69 -7.06 -7.82
CA SER A 78 1.72 -8.06 -8.90
C SER A 78 1.07 -9.34 -8.39
N SER A 79 0.02 -9.74 -9.10
CA SER A 79 -0.71 -10.99 -8.98
C SER A 79 0.21 -12.15 -8.58
N GLN A 80 0.05 -12.66 -7.36
CA GLN A 80 0.34 -14.07 -7.12
C GLN A 80 -0.89 -14.85 -7.59
N GLN A 81 -0.84 -15.27 -8.86
CA GLN A 81 -1.56 -16.44 -9.35
C GLN A 81 -0.75 -17.70 -9.05
#